data_AF-A0A7C4GR24-F1
#
_entry.id   AF-A0A7C4GR24-F1
#
_cell.length_a   1.000
_cell.length_b   1.000
_cell.length_c   1.000
_cell.angle_alpha   90.00
_cell.angle_beta   90.00
_cell.angle_gamma   90.00
#
_symmetry.space_group_name_H-M   'P 1'
#
loop_
_entity.id
_entity.type
_entity.pdbx_description
1 polymer ?
#
loop_
_entity_poly.entity_id
_entity_poly.type
_entity_poly.pdbx_seq_one_letter_code
_entity_poly.pdbx_strand_id
1 'polypeptide(L)' 'MPIVRKIVEIGGAKAVFLPKSWLEYFEQKHGQKIERIAMEVNTVLKIYPLLPNHLQERRKTK' A
#
# COMPACT_ATOMS: atom_id res chain seq x y z
N MET A 1 10.66 0.10 12.61
CA MET A 1 11.07 1.52 12.53
C MET A 1 9.83 2.41 12.63
N PRO A 2 9.75 3.36 13.56
CA PRO A 2 8.69 4.36 13.55
C PRO A 2 8.93 5.34 12.38
N ILE A 3 8.12 5.23 11.32
CA ILE A 3 8.16 6.18 10.20
C ILE A 3 7.45 7.46 10.65
N VAL A 4 8.22 8.46 11.07
CA VAL A 4 7.69 9.80 11.32
C VAL A 4 7.68 10.58 10.01
N ARG A 5 6.66 10.28 9.18
CA ARG A 5 6.03 11.14 8.16
C ARG A 5 6.97 12.07 7.36
N LYS A 6 7.52 11.59 6.25
CA LYS A 6 7.99 12.48 5.17
C LYS A 6 6.96 12.47 4.04
N ILE A 7 5.97 13.37 4.11
CA ILE A 7 5.17 13.71 2.93
C ILE A 7 6.05 14.62 2.08
N VAL A 8 6.30 14.23 0.84
CA VAL A 8 7.10 15.01 -0.11
C VAL A 8 6.23 15.42 -1.30
N GLU A 9 6.70 16.43 -2.02
CA GLU A 9 6.15 16.80 -3.31
C GLU A 9 7.04 16.19 -4.40
N ILE A 10 6.42 15.45 -5.33
CA ILE A 10 7.09 14.84 -6.47
C ILE A 10 6.31 15.27 -7.72
N GLY A 11 6.89 16.16 -8.51
CA GLY A 11 6.19 16.84 -9.59
C GLY A 11 5.05 17.71 -9.03
N GLY A 12 3.83 17.51 -9.51
CA GLY A 12 2.63 18.19 -9.01
C GLY A 12 1.81 17.37 -7.99
N ALA A 13 2.37 16.29 -7.44
CA ALA A 13 1.66 15.38 -6.55
C ALA A 13 2.33 15.25 -5.18
N LYS A 14 1.51 14.99 -4.14
CA LYS A 14 2.02 14.62 -2.81
C LYS A 14 2.29 13.11 -2.76
N ALA A 15 3.44 12.73 -2.23
CA ALA A 15 3.86 11.35 -2.09
C ALA A 15 4.35 11.04 -0.68
N VAL A 16 4.31 9.76 -0.33
CA VAL A 16 4.87 9.22 0.91
C VAL A 16 5.84 8.10 0.57
N PHE A 17 6.96 8.04 1.27
CA PHE A 17 7.92 6.95 1.12
C PHE A 17 7.61 5.84 2.12
N LEU A 18 7.43 4.64 1.60
CA LEU A 18 7.38 3.42 2.41
C LEU A 18 8.76 2.75 2.38
N PRO A 19 9.28 2.28 3.52
CA PRO A 19 10.51 1.51 3.55
C PRO A 19 10.39 0.23 2.73
N LYS A 20 11.47 -0.18 2.07
CA LYS A 20 11.54 -1.47 1.36
C LYS A 20 11.15 -2.65 2.25
N SER A 21 11.54 -2.60 3.53
CA SER A 21 11.19 -3.63 4.52
C SER A 21 9.70 -3.77 4.77
N TRP A 22 8.89 -2.73 4.56
CA TRP A 22 7.43 -2.82 4.61
C TRP A 22 6.91 -3.73 3.50
N LEU A 23 7.41 -3.56 2.27
CA LEU A 23 7.05 -4.40 1.13
C LEU A 23 7.52 -5.84 1.35
N GLU A 24 8.80 -6.03 1.71
CA GLU A 24 9.39 -7.34 1.96
C GLU A 24 8.64 -8.11 3.05
N TYR A 25 8.22 -7.45 4.13
CA TYR A 25 7.43 -8.06 5.19
C TYR A 25 6.11 -8.65 4.65
N PHE A 26 5.38 -7.91 3.83
CA PHE A 26 4.11 -8.41 3.28
C PHE A 26 4.33 -9.49 2.23
N GLU A 27 5.36 -9.38 1.40
CA GLU A 27 5.68 -10.42 0.42
C GLU A 27 6.09 -11.74 1.08
N GLN A 28 6.90 -11.68 2.14
CA GLN A 28 7.28 -12.85 2.94
C GLN A 28 6.09 -13.43 3.70
N LYS A 29 5.28 -12.58 4.32
CA LYS A 29 4.11 -13.00 5.11
C LYS A 29 3.04 -13.68 4.26
N HIS A 30 2.85 -13.23 3.02
CA HIS A 30 1.81 -13.77 2.14
C HIS A 30 2.34 -14.73 1.07
N GLY A 31 3.66 -14.95 1.01
CA GLY A 31 4.28 -15.87 0.06
C GLY A 31 4.12 -15.48 -1.41
N GLN A 32 3.81 -14.21 -1.70
CA GLN A 32 3.51 -13.72 -3.04
C GLN A 32 3.93 -12.25 -3.20
N LYS A 33 4.24 -11.85 -4.44
CA LYS A 33 4.61 -10.47 -4.75
C LYS A 33 3.42 -9.52 -4.61
N ILE A 34 3.68 -8.31 -4.10
CA ILE A 34 2.68 -7.25 -4.02
C ILE A 34 2.81 -6.35 -5.25
N GLU A 35 1.89 -6.47 -6.19
CA GLU A 35 1.89 -5.65 -7.42
C GLU A 35 1.22 -4.29 -7.23
N ARG A 36 0.32 -4.18 -6.25
CA ARG A 36 -0.51 -2.99 -6.05
C ARG A 36 -0.72 -2.71 -4.57
N ILE A 37 -0.86 -1.43 -4.24
CA ILE A 37 -1.23 -0.94 -2.92
C ILE A 37 -2.56 -0.19 -2.99
N ALA A 38 -3.34 -0.24 -1.92
CA ALA A 38 -4.50 0.60 -1.74
C ALA A 38 -4.19 1.71 -0.74
N MET A 39 -4.70 2.90 -1.04
CA MET A 39 -4.56 4.09 -0.21
C MET A 39 -5.95 4.66 0.05
N GLU A 40 -6.36 4.68 1.32
CA GLU A 40 -7.60 5.30 1.77
C GLU A 40 -7.26 6.67 2.36
N VAL A 41 -7.86 7.73 1.79
CA VAL A 41 -7.65 9.12 2.20
C VAL A 41 -8.88 9.59 2.97
N ASN A 42 -8.74 9.76 4.28
CA ASN A 42 -9.70 10.35 5.20
C ASN A 42 -8.93 11.15 6.28
N THR A 43 -9.46 11.30 7.49
CA THR A 43 -8.74 11.87 8.66
C THR A 43 -7.42 11.12 8.96
N VAL A 44 -7.32 9.86 8.53
CA VAL A 44 -6.12 9.03 8.63
C VAL A 44 -5.80 8.46 7.24
N LEU A 45 -4.55 8.60 6.80
CA LEU A 45 -4.05 7.97 5.58
C LEU A 45 -3.74 6.50 5.87
N LYS A 46 -4.56 5.58 5.35
CA LYS A 46 -4.30 4.14 5.49
C LYS A 46 -3.69 3.60 4.20
N ILE A 47 -2.58 2.86 4.32
CA ILE A 47 -1.91 2.21 3.20
C ILE A 47 -1.79 0.73 3.50
N TYR A 48 -2.25 -0.11 2.59
CA TYR A 48 -2.22 -1.56 2.74
C TYR A 48 -1.98 -2.25 1.38
N PRO A 49 -1.34 -3.42 1.37
CA PRO A 49 -1.12 -4.17 0.13
C PRO A 49 -2.44 -4.73 -0.42
N LEU A 50 -2.58 -4.75 -1.74
CA LEU A 50 -3.66 -5.48 -2.41
C LEU A 50 -3.16 -6.89 -2.74
N LEU A 51 -3.71 -7.88 -2.04
CA LEU A 51 -3.43 -9.28 -2.31
C LEU A 51 -4.24 -9.71 -3.57
N PRO A 52 -3.65 -10.48 -4.50
CA PRO A 52 -4.33 -10.94 -5.72
C PRO A 52 -5.69 -11.60 -5.47
N ASN A 53 -5.83 -12.32 -4.35
CA ASN A 53 -7.08 -12.98 -3.97
C ASN A 53 -8.22 -11.98 -3.64
N HIS A 54 -7.91 -10.75 -3.20
CA HIS A 54 -8.93 -9.72 -2.94
C HIS A 54 -9.41 -8.98 -4.19
N LEU A 55 -8.70 -9.08 -5.32
CA LEU A 55 -9.15 -8.50 -6.59
C LEU A 55 -10.29 -9.34 -7.23
N GLN A 56 -10.41 -10.61 -6.86
CA GLN A 56 -11.46 -11.48 -7.37
C GLN A 56 -12.82 -11.24 -6.71
N GLU A 57 -12.85 -10.88 -5.43
CA GLU A 57 -14.10 -10.66 -4.69
C GLU A 57 -14.85 -9.40 -5.17
N ARG A 58 -14.15 -8.30 -5.44
CA ARG A 58 -14.78 -7.06 -5.92
C ARG A 58 -15.29 -7.13 -7.37
N ARG A 59 -14.80 -8.07 -8.17
CA ARG A 59 -15.24 -8.27 -9.56
C ARG A 59 -16.49 -9.15 -9.67
N LYS A 60 -16.89 -9.87 -8.60
CA LYS A 60 -18.10 -10.71 -8.56
C LYS A 60 -19.36 -9.99 -8.09
N THR A 61 -19.27 -8.70 -7.76
CA THR A 61 -20.41 -7.87 -7.33
C THR A 61 -20.69 -6.76 -8.35
N LYS A 62 -20.78 -7.12 -9.63
CA LYS A 62 -21.27 -6.24 -10.67
C LYS A 62 -22.13 -7.00 -11.66
#